data_AF-A0A0C2XM64-F1
#
_entry.id   AF-A0A0C2XM64-F1
#
_cell.length_a   1.000
_cell.length_b   1.000
_cell.length_c   1.000
_cell.angle_alpha   90.00
_cell.angle_beta   90.00
_cell.angle_gamma   90.00
#
_symmetry.space_group_name_H-M   'P 1'
#
loop_
_entity.id
_entity.type
_entity.pdbx_description
1 polymer ?
#
loop_
_entity_poly.entity_id
_entity_poly.type
_entity_poly.pdbx_seq_one_letter_code
_entity_poly.pdbx_strand_id
1 'polypeptide(L)'
;MESTDKEIEPRNGDMGVVPPTTRLDTTLLFPGPRQAEWDIMYYALGLQGRGSPIHTPDPPNAQPVEYRKQGFSIGDVILLSSRGRVDFHFNTCVPAGSPFNGRPKHIPQGFSPLHPPLDPANIHDYAPFQGHTVLNGRSVRKYQIQGRVPGVLFDAVAEEMAILTIPEGVKSRDVIDVSCFRKYIASNAIAWYKFINEVHDRYATNGDLRLVVGLDRCSAWSRVVTSSVTVEIPHDDAASTKSLSQFGVCVNSGGTGVLQSSVNGRPVMDRDGVVYQNQSVFLRTLNISVCDEIWTKIAEEFRPHVETYRNEMHPANGINELLLKQKPHAKFAITQDNDWISVLKPDDPCLPAASEFLSRILEVYNVCEEDDVVFLEYRPEVLYRTYLKHNHDTSLTLALWSPTIVAVGAVGYLSRDDGKFKTLFNARAPRDSTARGVHSLPALRTKIVPKMHREKGLKDRAFDLFGLLNLGRKSDPPQRVTFPLKVGENAAHLYTGNTSHRRFECDHLPMEWCRSNIEKIIEIYGADHNITRGDVVLVTGTLDTQDYALFVSACHREGSAAFEVGINPRIGQPWGAFLSENNGQFHSKVSRYRGPWETVLVSCFRVASNAIVLSG
;
A
#
# COMPACT_ATOMS: atom_id res chain seq x y z
N MET A 1 32.98 -56.52 -24.77
CA MET A 1 32.89 -56.18 -23.33
C MET A 1 31.52 -55.57 -23.13
N GLU A 2 30.53 -56.43 -22.95
CA GLU A 2 29.19 -56.08 -22.46
C GLU A 2 29.13 -56.57 -21.01
N SER A 3 28.53 -55.78 -20.12
CA SER A 3 28.34 -56.14 -18.72
C SER A 3 26.84 -56.11 -18.44
N THR A 4 26.29 -57.32 -18.28
CA THR A 4 24.90 -57.64 -17.95
C THR A 4 24.53 -57.38 -16.50
N ASP A 5 23.27 -56.99 -16.34
CA ASP A 5 22.51 -56.81 -15.11
C ASP A 5 22.63 -57.93 -14.06
N LYS A 6 22.59 -57.54 -12.78
CA LYS A 6 21.87 -58.27 -11.73
C LYS A 6 21.23 -57.31 -10.72
N GLU A 7 19.91 -57.28 -10.78
CA GLU A 7 18.95 -56.79 -9.80
C GLU A 7 19.22 -57.35 -8.40
N ILE A 8 19.10 -56.49 -7.38
CA ILE A 8 19.09 -56.86 -5.96
C ILE A 8 17.62 -56.78 -5.52
N GLU A 9 17.00 -57.93 -5.26
CA GLU A 9 15.68 -58.03 -4.64
C GLU A 9 15.72 -57.59 -3.16
N PRO A 10 14.80 -56.74 -2.69
CA PRO A 10 14.48 -56.61 -1.28
C PRO A 10 13.46 -57.67 -0.86
N ARG A 11 13.75 -58.36 0.24
CA ARG A 11 12.95 -59.43 0.86
C ARG A 11 11.53 -58.98 1.20
N ASN A 12 10.55 -59.77 0.77
CA ASN A 12 9.19 -59.77 1.30
C ASN A 12 9.20 -60.11 2.80
N GLY A 13 8.84 -59.15 3.64
CA GLY A 13 8.79 -59.38 5.09
C GLY A 13 8.56 -58.13 5.92
N ASP A 14 7.53 -57.35 5.59
CA ASP A 14 6.72 -56.58 6.56
C ASP A 14 5.50 -56.00 5.82
N MET A 15 4.47 -56.85 5.65
CA MET A 15 3.14 -56.35 5.31
C MET A 15 2.55 -55.67 6.55
N GLY A 16 2.94 -54.41 6.76
CA GLY A 16 2.10 -53.47 7.48
C GLY A 16 0.81 -53.28 6.69
N VAL A 17 -0.29 -53.77 7.25
CA VAL A 17 -1.65 -53.59 6.72
C VAL A 17 -1.89 -52.09 6.50
N VAL A 18 -1.90 -51.66 5.24
CA VAL A 18 -2.46 -50.36 4.86
C VAL A 18 -3.94 -50.43 5.24
N PRO A 19 -4.45 -49.56 6.12
CA PRO A 19 -5.87 -49.55 6.40
C PRO A 19 -6.61 -49.23 5.10
N PRO A 20 -7.82 -49.78 4.87
CA PRO A 20 -8.57 -49.46 3.67
C PRO A 20 -8.90 -47.98 3.72
N THR A 21 -8.15 -47.13 3.02
CA THR A 21 -8.64 -45.81 2.62
C THR A 21 -9.75 -46.08 1.61
N THR A 22 -10.96 -46.30 2.12
CA THR A 22 -12.19 -46.03 1.37
C THR A 22 -12.10 -44.57 0.98
N ARG A 23 -11.59 -44.28 -0.23
CA ARG A 23 -11.69 -42.95 -0.83
C ARG A 23 -13.19 -42.69 -0.96
N LEU A 24 -13.72 -41.87 -0.07
CA LEU A 24 -15.10 -41.38 -0.16
C LEU A 24 -15.23 -40.76 -1.55
N ASP A 25 -16.22 -41.19 -2.35
CA ASP A 25 -16.46 -40.55 -3.64
C ASP A 25 -17.11 -39.19 -3.41
N THR A 26 -16.26 -38.18 -3.25
CA THR A 26 -16.68 -36.81 -2.94
C THR A 26 -17.30 -36.10 -4.14
N THR A 27 -17.25 -36.71 -5.33
CA THR A 27 -17.89 -36.16 -6.53
C THR A 27 -19.41 -36.05 -6.40
N LEU A 28 -20.04 -36.81 -5.48
CA LEU A 28 -21.46 -36.73 -5.17
C LEU A 28 -21.81 -35.61 -4.18
N LEU A 29 -20.86 -35.17 -3.34
CA LEU A 29 -21.12 -34.20 -2.26
C LEU A 29 -21.04 -32.76 -2.75
N PHE A 30 -20.03 -32.44 -3.55
CA PHE A 30 -19.80 -31.11 -4.10
C PHE A 30 -19.12 -31.22 -5.47
N PRO A 31 -19.29 -30.23 -6.36
CA PRO A 31 -18.41 -30.10 -7.51
C PRO A 31 -16.99 -29.85 -7.00
N GLY A 32 -15.99 -30.56 -7.53
CA GLY A 32 -14.59 -30.32 -7.17
C GLY A 32 -14.23 -28.83 -7.34
N PRO A 33 -13.41 -28.26 -6.45
CA PRO A 33 -13.08 -26.84 -6.49
C PRO A 33 -12.44 -26.50 -7.84
N ARG A 34 -13.05 -25.58 -8.58
CA ARG A 34 -12.44 -24.98 -9.77
C ARG A 34 -11.62 -23.79 -9.31
N GLN A 35 -10.31 -23.86 -9.47
CA GLN A 35 -9.42 -22.72 -9.25
C GLN A 35 -8.87 -22.28 -10.59
N ALA A 36 -9.08 -21.03 -10.97
CA ALA A 36 -8.42 -20.49 -12.14
C ALA A 36 -6.91 -20.36 -11.85
N GLU A 37 -6.07 -20.63 -12.84
CA GLU A 37 -4.61 -20.43 -12.73
C GLU A 37 -4.29 -19.03 -12.20
N TRP A 38 -5.04 -18.03 -12.67
CA TRP A 38 -4.83 -16.66 -12.25
C TRP A 38 -5.15 -16.43 -10.77
N ASP A 39 -6.19 -17.06 -10.20
CA ASP A 39 -6.49 -16.90 -8.76
C ASP A 39 -5.32 -17.37 -7.92
N ILE A 40 -4.81 -18.57 -8.26
CA ILE A 40 -3.67 -19.18 -7.58
C ILE A 40 -2.47 -18.24 -7.64
N MET A 41 -2.18 -17.70 -8.83
CA MET A 41 -1.10 -16.74 -9.02
C MET A 41 -1.34 -15.43 -8.25
N TYR A 42 -2.54 -14.88 -8.35
CA TYR A 42 -2.90 -13.56 -7.85
C TYR A 42 -2.81 -13.52 -6.33
N TYR A 43 -3.39 -14.50 -5.65
CA TYR A 43 -3.33 -14.56 -4.19
C TYR A 43 -1.91 -14.86 -3.68
N ALA A 44 -1.14 -15.69 -4.38
CA ALA A 44 0.25 -15.96 -3.99
C ALA A 44 1.18 -14.76 -4.24
N LEU A 45 1.17 -14.17 -5.44
CA LEU A 45 2.08 -13.09 -5.82
C LEU A 45 1.58 -11.69 -5.43
N GLY A 46 0.28 -11.49 -5.21
CA GLY A 46 -0.27 -10.20 -4.76
C GLY A 46 0.31 -9.75 -3.42
N LEU A 47 0.64 -10.70 -2.54
CA LEU A 47 1.33 -10.46 -1.26
C LEU A 47 2.76 -9.94 -1.43
N GLN A 48 3.36 -10.01 -2.63
CA GLN A 48 4.66 -9.40 -2.92
C GLN A 48 4.60 -7.88 -3.04
N GLY A 49 3.39 -7.28 -3.08
CA GLY A 49 3.23 -5.83 -3.06
C GLY A 49 3.75 -5.12 -4.30
N ARG A 50 3.69 -5.75 -5.47
CA ARG A 50 4.20 -5.18 -6.74
C ARG A 50 3.13 -4.67 -7.71
N GLY A 51 1.87 -4.69 -7.28
CA GLY A 51 0.69 -4.48 -8.11
C GLY A 51 0.00 -5.79 -8.47
N SER A 52 -0.86 -5.78 -9.48
CA SER A 52 -1.56 -6.96 -9.97
C SER A 52 -0.61 -7.81 -10.83
N PRO A 53 -0.35 -9.10 -10.47
CA PRO A 53 0.35 -10.02 -11.36
C PRO A 53 -0.53 -10.34 -12.57
N ILE A 54 0.05 -10.33 -13.77
CA ILE A 54 -0.71 -10.54 -15.01
C ILE A 54 -0.54 -11.95 -15.57
N HIS A 55 -1.66 -12.55 -16.01
CA HIS A 55 -1.66 -13.94 -16.47
C HIS A 55 -0.83 -14.10 -17.74
N THR A 56 -0.98 -13.14 -18.66
CA THR A 56 -0.34 -13.06 -19.98
C THR A 56 0.55 -11.82 -20.08
N PRO A 57 1.85 -11.96 -19.78
CA PRO A 57 2.82 -10.88 -19.89
C PRO A 57 3.05 -10.29 -21.28
N ASP A 58 2.72 -11.05 -22.34
CA ASP A 58 2.91 -10.62 -23.71
C ASP A 58 1.98 -9.46 -24.12
N PRO A 59 2.48 -8.52 -24.94
CA PRO A 59 1.60 -7.53 -25.55
C PRO A 59 0.61 -8.20 -26.52
N PRO A 60 -0.62 -7.67 -26.67
CA PRO A 60 -1.60 -8.28 -27.55
C PRO A 60 -1.15 -8.31 -29.01
N ASN A 61 -1.20 -9.50 -29.63
CA ASN A 61 -0.75 -9.73 -31.00
C ASN A 61 -1.46 -8.89 -32.06
N ALA A 62 -2.67 -8.39 -31.77
CA ALA A 62 -3.46 -7.56 -32.67
C ALA A 62 -2.96 -6.10 -32.79
N GLN A 63 -2.06 -5.66 -31.90
CA GLN A 63 -1.55 -4.29 -31.88
C GLN A 63 -0.44 -4.05 -32.92
N PRO A 64 -0.25 -2.79 -33.35
CA PRO A 64 0.85 -2.40 -34.23
C PRO A 64 2.22 -2.85 -33.70
N VAL A 65 3.17 -3.09 -34.61
CA VAL A 65 4.49 -3.62 -34.25
C VAL A 65 5.22 -2.72 -33.26
N GLU A 66 5.03 -1.40 -33.38
CA GLU A 66 5.59 -0.37 -32.50
C GLU A 66 5.14 -0.57 -31.05
N TYR A 67 3.82 -0.76 -30.83
CA TYR A 67 3.28 -1.04 -29.51
C TYR A 67 3.81 -2.38 -28.99
N ARG A 68 3.83 -3.43 -29.82
CA ARG A 68 4.32 -4.75 -29.38
C ARG A 68 5.80 -4.75 -29.02
N LYS A 69 6.64 -3.93 -29.65
CA LYS A 69 8.06 -3.77 -29.26
C LYS A 69 8.20 -3.14 -27.87
N GLN A 70 7.25 -2.30 -27.48
CA GLN A 70 7.29 -1.59 -26.20
C GLN A 70 6.59 -2.33 -25.07
N GLY A 71 5.47 -3.01 -25.35
CA GLY A 71 4.60 -3.60 -24.33
C GLY A 71 3.62 -2.59 -23.72
N PHE A 72 2.87 -3.06 -22.72
CA PHE A 72 2.01 -2.20 -21.90
C PHE A 72 2.78 -1.00 -21.36
N SER A 73 2.14 0.15 -21.24
CA SER A 73 2.74 1.45 -20.93
C SER A 73 1.88 2.28 -20.00
N ILE A 74 2.50 3.26 -19.32
CA ILE A 74 1.77 4.27 -18.54
C ILE A 74 0.75 4.98 -19.45
N GLY A 75 -0.46 5.14 -18.94
CA GLY A 75 -1.58 5.74 -19.65
C GLY A 75 -2.47 4.73 -20.38
N ASP A 76 -2.10 3.45 -20.44
CA ASP A 76 -2.94 2.41 -21.04
C ASP A 76 -4.22 2.23 -20.24
N VAL A 77 -5.36 2.36 -20.90
CA VAL A 77 -6.65 1.93 -20.39
C VAL A 77 -6.83 0.46 -20.74
N ILE A 78 -7.03 -0.34 -19.70
CA ILE A 78 -7.16 -1.79 -19.80
C ILE A 78 -8.41 -2.27 -19.06
N LEU A 79 -8.88 -3.45 -19.47
CA LEU A 79 -9.71 -4.28 -18.60
C LEU A 79 -8.83 -5.34 -17.94
N LEU A 80 -8.95 -5.45 -16.62
CA LEU A 80 -8.39 -6.56 -15.88
C LEU A 80 -9.54 -7.50 -15.49
N SER A 81 -9.72 -8.55 -16.28
CA SER A 81 -10.84 -9.49 -16.10
C SER A 81 -10.65 -10.43 -14.89
N SER A 82 -11.75 -11.05 -14.47
CA SER A 82 -11.81 -12.16 -13.49
C SER A 82 -11.02 -13.41 -13.88
N ARG A 83 -10.40 -13.47 -15.06
CA ARG A 83 -9.52 -14.59 -15.45
C ARG A 83 -8.06 -14.17 -15.52
N GLY A 84 -7.76 -12.95 -15.07
CA GLY A 84 -6.41 -12.39 -15.13
C GLY A 84 -5.96 -11.93 -16.49
N ARG A 85 -6.86 -11.97 -17.46
CA ARG A 85 -6.59 -11.50 -18.82
C ARG A 85 -6.63 -9.98 -18.80
N VAL A 86 -5.55 -9.39 -19.30
CA VAL A 86 -5.42 -7.95 -19.53
C VAL A 86 -5.80 -7.67 -20.97
N ASP A 87 -6.89 -6.94 -21.17
CA ASP A 87 -7.31 -6.49 -22.49
C ASP A 87 -7.00 -5.00 -22.64
N PHE A 88 -6.03 -4.69 -23.51
CA PHE A 88 -5.68 -3.32 -23.88
C PHE A 88 -6.74 -2.69 -24.80
N HIS A 89 -7.08 -1.43 -24.55
CA HIS A 89 -7.98 -0.64 -25.38
C HIS A 89 -7.28 0.53 -26.08
N PHE A 90 -6.79 1.51 -25.31
CA PHE A 90 -6.12 2.71 -25.84
C PHE A 90 -5.22 3.32 -24.76
N ASN A 91 -4.26 4.16 -25.15
CA ASN A 91 -3.39 4.94 -24.28
C ASN A 91 -3.80 6.42 -24.22
N THR A 92 -4.02 6.91 -23.00
CA THR A 92 -4.49 8.27 -22.71
C THR A 92 -3.41 9.34 -22.81
N CYS A 93 -2.14 8.98 -22.77
CA CYS A 93 -1.00 9.90 -22.80
C CYS A 93 -0.52 10.23 -24.23
N VAL A 94 -1.10 9.60 -25.26
CA VAL A 94 -0.69 9.78 -26.66
C VAL A 94 -1.88 10.22 -27.55
N PRO A 95 -1.63 10.97 -28.63
CA PRO A 95 -2.69 11.38 -29.55
C PRO A 95 -3.43 10.20 -30.19
N ALA A 96 -4.66 10.41 -30.66
CA ALA A 96 -5.48 9.37 -31.28
C ALA A 96 -4.81 8.70 -32.49
N GLY A 97 -4.07 9.45 -33.30
CA GLY A 97 -3.35 8.92 -34.48
C GLY A 97 -2.04 8.20 -34.16
N SER A 98 -1.66 8.09 -32.88
CA SER A 98 -0.42 7.42 -32.47
C SER A 98 -0.50 5.91 -32.72
N PRO A 99 0.57 5.24 -33.16
CA PRO A 99 0.61 3.78 -33.28
C PRO A 99 0.43 3.08 -31.93
N PHE A 100 0.65 3.78 -30.81
CA PHE A 100 0.39 3.28 -29.45
C PHE A 100 -1.09 3.29 -29.06
N ASN A 101 -1.96 3.92 -29.85
CA ASN A 101 -3.42 3.89 -29.68
C ASN A 101 -4.10 2.86 -30.59
N GLY A 102 -3.32 1.92 -31.15
CA GLY A 102 -3.83 0.89 -32.03
C GLY A 102 -4.42 1.46 -33.33
N ARG A 103 -5.57 0.93 -33.75
CA ARG A 103 -6.26 1.37 -34.97
C ARG A 103 -7.29 2.46 -34.62
N PRO A 104 -7.52 3.47 -35.49
CA PRO A 104 -8.45 4.58 -35.20
C PRO A 104 -9.87 4.18 -34.81
N LYS A 105 -10.33 2.98 -35.22
CA LYS A 105 -11.66 2.44 -34.87
C LYS A 105 -11.76 1.93 -33.43
N HIS A 106 -10.64 1.87 -32.69
CA HIS A 106 -10.54 1.30 -31.35
C HIS A 106 -10.33 2.39 -30.27
N ILE A 107 -10.73 3.63 -30.57
CA ILE A 107 -10.58 4.78 -29.67
C ILE A 107 -11.98 5.36 -29.41
N PRO A 108 -12.31 5.77 -28.16
CA PRO A 108 -13.58 6.40 -27.85
C PRO A 108 -13.86 7.63 -28.72
N GLN A 109 -15.14 7.83 -29.08
CA GLN A 109 -15.56 9.04 -29.79
C GLN A 109 -15.27 10.28 -28.94
N GLY A 110 -14.69 11.31 -29.55
CA GLY A 110 -14.32 12.55 -28.86
C GLY A 110 -13.06 12.45 -27.99
N PHE A 111 -12.29 11.36 -28.11
CA PHE A 111 -11.04 11.20 -27.38
C PHE A 111 -10.09 12.38 -27.56
N SER A 112 -9.61 12.89 -26.43
CA SER A 112 -8.51 13.85 -26.33
C SER A 112 -7.47 13.29 -25.38
N PRO A 113 -6.16 13.35 -25.68
CA PRO A 113 -5.13 12.90 -24.75
C PRO A 113 -5.13 13.74 -23.46
N LEU A 114 -4.50 13.19 -22.41
CA LEU A 114 -4.26 13.89 -21.14
C LEU A 114 -3.64 15.28 -21.40
N HIS A 115 -4.25 16.31 -20.83
CA HIS A 115 -3.78 17.69 -20.95
C HIS A 115 -3.77 18.39 -19.58
N PRO A 116 -2.65 19.03 -19.18
CA PRO A 116 -1.36 19.06 -19.88
C PRO A 116 -0.74 17.64 -20.01
N PRO A 117 0.18 17.42 -20.97
CA PRO A 117 0.84 16.13 -21.12
C PRO A 117 1.53 15.69 -19.82
N LEU A 118 1.58 14.39 -19.57
CA LEU A 118 2.27 13.84 -18.40
C LEU A 118 3.74 14.29 -18.40
N ASP A 119 4.13 15.02 -17.37
CA ASP A 119 5.49 15.49 -17.20
C ASP A 119 6.44 14.30 -17.05
N PRO A 120 7.47 14.16 -17.92
CA PRO A 120 8.46 13.09 -17.78
C PRO A 120 9.15 13.04 -16.42
N ALA A 121 9.28 14.18 -15.73
CA ALA A 121 9.85 14.22 -14.38
C ALA A 121 8.90 13.66 -13.30
N ASN A 122 7.63 13.40 -13.64
CA ASN A 122 6.68 12.68 -12.80
C ASN A 122 6.76 11.15 -12.97
N ILE A 123 7.72 10.65 -13.74
CA ILE A 123 7.94 9.22 -13.98
C ILE A 123 9.24 8.80 -13.30
N HIS A 124 9.15 7.76 -12.47
CA HIS A 124 10.28 7.12 -11.83
C HIS A 124 10.61 5.81 -12.53
N ASP A 125 11.77 5.75 -13.17
CA ASP A 125 12.36 4.54 -13.73
C ASP A 125 13.41 3.96 -12.77
N TYR A 126 13.28 2.68 -12.41
CA TYR A 126 14.25 1.98 -11.55
C TYR A 126 14.32 0.49 -11.87
N ALA A 127 15.33 -0.20 -11.33
CA ALA A 127 15.50 -1.64 -11.49
C ALA A 127 15.47 -2.31 -10.11
N PRO A 128 14.30 -2.78 -9.62
CA PRO A 128 14.19 -3.39 -8.30
C PRO A 128 14.98 -4.69 -8.20
N PHE A 129 15.14 -5.40 -9.33
CA PHE A 129 15.85 -6.66 -9.40
C PHE A 129 16.80 -6.63 -10.59
N GLN A 130 18.09 -6.85 -10.33
CA GLN A 130 19.12 -6.88 -11.35
C GLN A 130 19.54 -8.33 -11.61
N GLY A 131 19.42 -8.77 -12.86
CA GLY A 131 19.79 -10.13 -13.26
C GLY A 131 18.81 -11.19 -12.73
N HIS A 132 19.30 -12.42 -12.59
CA HIS A 132 18.45 -13.58 -12.28
C HIS A 132 17.70 -13.40 -10.97
N THR A 133 16.37 -13.38 -11.07
CA THR A 133 15.47 -13.10 -9.95
C THR A 133 14.44 -14.20 -9.85
N VAL A 134 14.18 -14.68 -8.63
CA VAL A 134 13.09 -15.62 -8.32
C VAL A 134 12.20 -14.98 -7.26
N LEU A 135 10.95 -14.73 -7.61
CA LEU A 135 9.92 -14.28 -6.69
C LEU A 135 9.03 -15.48 -6.32
N ASN A 136 8.88 -15.75 -5.03
CA ASN A 136 8.02 -16.81 -4.53
C ASN A 136 6.93 -16.23 -3.62
N GLY A 137 5.68 -16.60 -3.92
CA GLY A 137 4.51 -16.24 -3.15
C GLY A 137 3.82 -17.47 -2.60
N ARG A 138 3.23 -17.35 -1.42
CA ARG A 138 2.35 -18.36 -0.81
C ARG A 138 1.11 -17.68 -0.25
N SER A 139 -0.03 -18.32 -0.40
CA SER A 139 -1.29 -17.90 0.19
C SER A 139 -2.03 -19.09 0.79
N VAL A 140 -2.72 -18.89 1.92
CA VAL A 140 -3.58 -19.86 2.58
C VAL A 140 -4.96 -19.23 2.77
N ARG A 141 -5.91 -19.60 1.92
CA ARG A 141 -7.27 -19.04 1.92
C ARG A 141 -8.27 -20.02 2.51
N LYS A 142 -9.12 -19.52 3.39
CA LYS A 142 -10.28 -20.26 3.92
C LYS A 142 -11.54 -19.73 3.27
N TYR A 143 -12.38 -20.62 2.76
CA TYR A 143 -13.65 -20.27 2.12
C TYR A 143 -14.63 -21.45 2.18
N GLN A 144 -15.87 -21.20 1.78
CA GLN A 144 -16.91 -22.24 1.76
C GLN A 144 -17.23 -22.67 0.34
N ILE A 145 -17.39 -23.99 0.16
CA ILE A 145 -17.80 -24.61 -1.11
C ILE A 145 -19.26 -25.02 -0.99
N GLN A 146 -20.05 -24.68 -2.00
CA GLN A 146 -21.44 -25.11 -2.08
C GLN A 146 -21.54 -26.59 -2.45
N GLY A 147 -22.27 -27.35 -1.64
CA GLY A 147 -22.63 -28.72 -1.91
C GLY A 147 -23.55 -28.87 -3.13
N ARG A 148 -23.65 -30.08 -3.66
CA ARG A 148 -24.65 -30.40 -4.70
C ARG A 148 -26.08 -30.31 -4.19
N VAL A 149 -26.26 -30.53 -2.88
CA VAL A 149 -27.53 -30.27 -2.19
C VAL A 149 -27.61 -28.77 -1.89
N PRO A 150 -28.63 -28.05 -2.39
CA PRO A 150 -28.80 -26.62 -2.11
C PRO A 150 -28.83 -26.34 -0.60
N GLY A 151 -28.09 -25.33 -0.17
CA GLY A 151 -28.00 -24.92 1.24
C GLY A 151 -26.95 -25.66 2.07
N VAL A 152 -26.34 -26.73 1.57
CA VAL A 152 -25.20 -27.38 2.24
C VAL A 152 -23.90 -26.68 1.85
N LEU A 153 -23.07 -26.37 2.85
CA LEU A 153 -21.77 -25.72 2.69
C LEU A 153 -20.69 -26.59 3.33
N PHE A 154 -19.51 -26.60 2.71
CA PHE A 154 -18.33 -27.30 3.19
C PHE A 154 -17.20 -26.30 3.39
N ASP A 155 -16.51 -26.37 4.52
CA ASP A 155 -15.33 -25.54 4.77
C ASP A 155 -14.15 -26.06 3.96
N ALA A 156 -13.45 -25.14 3.30
CA ALA A 156 -12.30 -25.46 2.45
C ALA A 156 -11.12 -24.54 2.77
N VAL A 157 -9.92 -25.12 2.67
CA VAL A 157 -8.64 -24.42 2.79
C VAL A 157 -7.87 -24.63 1.49
N ALA A 158 -7.58 -23.54 0.78
CA ALA A 158 -6.67 -23.54 -0.36
C ALA A 158 -5.28 -23.07 0.06
N GLU A 159 -4.27 -23.89 -0.19
CA GLU A 159 -2.86 -23.56 -0.07
C GLU A 159 -2.28 -23.35 -1.46
N GLU A 160 -1.96 -22.12 -1.79
CA GLU A 160 -1.54 -21.67 -3.11
C GLU A 160 -0.09 -21.23 -3.06
N MET A 161 0.68 -21.56 -4.09
CA MET A 161 2.05 -21.14 -4.26
C MET A 161 2.28 -20.69 -5.69
N ALA A 162 3.08 -19.65 -5.86
CA ALA A 162 3.53 -19.18 -7.16
C ALA A 162 5.01 -18.88 -7.11
N ILE A 163 5.75 -19.33 -8.12
CA ILE A 163 7.16 -19.03 -8.31
C ILE A 163 7.30 -18.38 -9.67
N LEU A 164 7.74 -17.12 -9.71
CA LEU A 164 8.03 -16.35 -10.91
C LEU A 164 9.54 -16.18 -11.03
N THR A 165 10.13 -16.75 -12.07
CA THR A 165 11.56 -16.62 -12.39
C THR A 165 11.74 -15.61 -13.53
N ILE A 166 12.64 -14.66 -13.35
CA ILE A 166 12.93 -13.57 -14.28
C ILE A 166 14.45 -13.56 -14.50
N PRO A 167 14.95 -14.18 -15.59
CA PRO A 167 16.38 -14.43 -15.74
C PRO A 167 17.24 -13.16 -15.88
N GLU A 168 16.72 -12.11 -16.51
CA GLU A 168 17.46 -10.85 -16.75
C GLU A 168 17.03 -9.71 -15.81
N GLY A 169 16.16 -9.99 -14.85
CA GLY A 169 15.63 -9.00 -13.91
C GLY A 169 14.54 -8.13 -14.51
N VAL A 170 14.21 -7.06 -13.78
CA VAL A 170 13.05 -6.20 -14.07
C VAL A 170 13.45 -4.74 -14.16
N LYS A 171 12.87 -4.03 -15.12
CA LYS A 171 12.79 -2.57 -15.11
C LYS A 171 11.39 -2.14 -14.73
N SER A 172 11.31 -1.38 -13.65
CA SER A 172 10.08 -0.78 -13.15
C SER A 172 9.96 0.65 -13.65
N ARG A 173 8.72 1.03 -13.94
CA ARG A 173 8.36 2.41 -14.25
C ARG A 173 7.10 2.77 -13.50
N ASP A 174 7.10 3.88 -12.80
CA ASP A 174 6.00 4.33 -11.94
C ASP A 174 5.70 5.82 -12.11
N VAL A 175 4.43 6.20 -12.15
CA VAL A 175 4.01 7.59 -11.95
C VAL A 175 4.14 7.93 -10.47
N ILE A 176 4.83 9.03 -10.17
CA ILE A 176 5.07 9.49 -8.79
C ILE A 176 3.81 10.12 -8.21
N ASP A 177 3.25 11.11 -8.91
CA ASP A 177 2.01 11.79 -8.53
C ASP A 177 0.90 11.49 -9.54
N VAL A 178 -0.07 10.68 -9.12
CA VAL A 178 -1.20 10.24 -9.93
C VAL A 178 -2.37 11.24 -9.95
N SER A 179 -2.30 12.33 -9.18
CA SER A 179 -3.37 13.32 -9.08
C SER A 179 -3.78 13.92 -10.43
N CYS A 180 -2.82 14.05 -11.36
CA CYS A 180 -3.04 14.55 -12.71
C CYS A 180 -4.06 13.72 -13.52
N PHE A 181 -4.25 12.44 -13.19
CA PHE A 181 -5.21 11.58 -13.89
C PHE A 181 -6.63 11.68 -13.34
N ARG A 182 -6.85 12.07 -12.07
CA ARG A 182 -8.16 11.95 -11.40
C ARG A 182 -9.27 12.69 -12.15
N LYS A 183 -9.06 13.98 -12.41
CA LYS A 183 -10.02 14.83 -13.14
C LYS A 183 -10.23 14.36 -14.57
N TYR A 184 -9.16 13.92 -15.23
CA TYR A 184 -9.22 13.39 -16.59
C TYR A 184 -10.03 12.09 -16.65
N ILE A 185 -9.81 11.16 -15.72
CA ILE A 185 -10.61 9.93 -15.59
C ILE A 185 -12.07 10.27 -15.31
N ALA A 186 -12.37 11.12 -14.32
CA ALA A 186 -13.74 11.50 -13.98
C ALA A 186 -14.52 12.09 -15.16
N SER A 187 -13.84 12.87 -16.01
CA SER A 187 -14.44 13.48 -17.20
C SER A 187 -14.72 12.48 -18.32
N ASN A 188 -14.10 11.30 -18.32
CA ASN A 188 -14.11 10.38 -19.46
C ASN A 188 -14.57 8.94 -19.14
N ALA A 189 -14.52 8.50 -17.88
CA ALA A 189 -14.72 7.11 -17.49
C ALA A 189 -16.07 6.54 -17.92
N ILE A 190 -17.14 7.33 -17.86
CA ILE A 190 -18.47 6.92 -18.34
C ILE A 190 -18.43 6.60 -19.84
N ALA A 191 -17.82 7.47 -20.64
CA ALA A 191 -17.69 7.25 -22.09
C ALA A 191 -16.78 6.05 -22.40
N TRP A 192 -15.76 5.81 -21.58
CA TRP A 192 -14.90 4.63 -21.71
C TRP A 192 -15.66 3.33 -21.44
N TYR A 193 -16.44 3.27 -20.35
CA TYR A 193 -17.29 2.12 -20.06
C TYR A 193 -18.28 1.83 -21.19
N LYS A 194 -18.98 2.87 -21.69
CA LYS A 194 -19.88 2.75 -22.85
C LYS A 194 -19.15 2.22 -24.08
N PHE A 195 -18.04 2.86 -24.46
CA PHE A 195 -17.25 2.46 -25.62
C PHE A 195 -16.79 1.00 -25.55
N ILE A 196 -16.27 0.57 -24.40
CA ILE A 196 -15.75 -0.78 -24.20
C ILE A 196 -16.86 -1.84 -24.28
N ASN A 197 -18.04 -1.55 -23.72
CA ASN A 197 -19.15 -2.49 -23.73
C ASN A 197 -19.93 -2.49 -25.04
N GLU A 198 -20.15 -1.33 -25.67
CA GLU A 198 -20.91 -1.20 -26.92
C GLU A 198 -20.11 -1.62 -28.16
N VAL A 199 -18.84 -1.20 -28.26
CA VAL A 199 -18.04 -1.37 -29.49
C VAL A 199 -17.27 -2.69 -29.50
N HIS A 200 -16.87 -3.18 -28.33
CA HIS A 200 -15.99 -4.34 -28.21
C HIS A 200 -16.65 -5.58 -27.60
N ASP A 201 -17.93 -5.52 -27.20
CA ASP A 201 -18.71 -6.62 -26.62
C ASP A 201 -17.94 -7.35 -25.50
N ARG A 202 -17.31 -6.57 -24.61
CA ARG A 202 -16.40 -7.09 -23.56
C ARG A 202 -17.08 -7.41 -22.25
N TYR A 203 -18.34 -7.01 -22.08
CA TYR A 203 -19.13 -7.26 -20.86
C TYR A 203 -18.40 -6.84 -19.57
N ALA A 204 -17.66 -5.71 -19.61
CA ALA A 204 -16.95 -5.19 -18.46
C ALA A 204 -17.93 -4.87 -17.34
N THR A 205 -17.55 -5.18 -16.10
CA THR A 205 -18.30 -4.86 -14.89
C THR A 205 -17.71 -3.65 -14.16
N ASN A 206 -18.46 -3.08 -13.22
CA ASN A 206 -18.00 -1.92 -12.44
C ASN A 206 -16.73 -2.31 -11.67
N GLY A 207 -15.68 -1.48 -11.77
CA GLY A 207 -14.36 -1.78 -11.20
C GLY A 207 -13.38 -2.48 -12.14
N ASP A 208 -13.81 -3.08 -13.26
CA ASP A 208 -12.88 -3.78 -14.18
C ASP A 208 -12.00 -2.81 -15.00
N LEU A 209 -12.44 -1.56 -15.14
CA LEU A 209 -11.74 -0.53 -15.90
C LEU A 209 -10.56 0.01 -15.08
N ARG A 210 -9.37 -0.08 -15.67
CA ARG A 210 -8.13 0.35 -15.03
C ARG A 210 -7.33 1.28 -15.93
N LEU A 211 -6.61 2.21 -15.32
CA LEU A 211 -5.57 2.99 -15.99
C LEU A 211 -4.20 2.58 -15.47
N VAL A 212 -3.29 2.16 -16.35
CA VAL A 212 -1.92 1.77 -15.97
C VAL A 212 -1.12 3.03 -15.58
N VAL A 213 -0.64 3.05 -14.35
CA VAL A 213 0.24 4.12 -13.81
C VAL A 213 1.60 3.60 -13.37
N GLY A 214 1.80 2.27 -13.40
CA GLY A 214 3.11 1.69 -13.22
C GLY A 214 3.16 0.24 -13.71
N LEU A 215 4.37 -0.27 -13.92
CA LEU A 215 4.58 -1.61 -14.43
C LEU A 215 5.99 -2.14 -14.16
N ASP A 216 6.11 -3.46 -14.20
CA ASP A 216 7.37 -4.21 -14.17
C ASP A 216 7.57 -4.94 -15.51
N ARG A 217 8.60 -4.53 -16.25
CA ARG A 217 8.95 -5.12 -17.55
C ARG A 217 10.19 -6.01 -17.46
N CYS A 218 10.18 -7.11 -18.20
CA CYS A 218 11.32 -7.99 -18.42
C CYS A 218 11.43 -8.43 -19.89
N SER A 219 12.52 -9.15 -20.21
CA SER A 219 12.75 -9.79 -21.51
C SER A 219 12.29 -11.24 -21.54
N ALA A 220 12.39 -11.95 -20.42
CA ALA A 220 11.94 -13.33 -20.31
C ALA A 220 11.41 -13.60 -18.90
N TRP A 221 10.54 -14.60 -18.81
CA TRP A 221 9.96 -15.04 -17.55
C TRP A 221 9.55 -16.51 -17.64
N SER A 222 9.54 -17.19 -16.50
CA SER A 222 8.84 -18.45 -16.32
C SER A 222 8.09 -18.44 -15.00
N ARG A 223 6.99 -19.18 -14.94
CA ARG A 223 6.12 -19.24 -13.77
C ARG A 223 5.69 -20.66 -13.52
N VAL A 224 5.68 -21.05 -12.25
CA VAL A 224 5.06 -22.26 -11.73
C VAL A 224 4.02 -21.82 -10.72
N VAL A 225 2.78 -22.29 -10.86
CA VAL A 225 1.75 -22.10 -9.84
C VAL A 225 1.18 -23.44 -9.42
N THR A 226 0.98 -23.60 -8.12
CA THR A 226 0.41 -24.81 -7.53
C THR A 226 -0.69 -24.44 -6.56
N SER A 227 -1.73 -25.25 -6.49
CA SER A 227 -2.74 -25.14 -5.45
C SER A 227 -3.12 -26.51 -4.92
N SER A 228 -3.30 -26.58 -3.60
CA SER A 228 -3.86 -27.72 -2.89
C SER A 228 -5.09 -27.25 -2.12
N VAL A 229 -6.27 -27.76 -2.47
CA VAL A 229 -7.52 -27.48 -1.74
C VAL A 229 -7.88 -28.68 -0.89
N THR A 230 -8.01 -28.45 0.42
CA THR A 230 -8.50 -29.43 1.38
C THR A 230 -9.91 -29.04 1.80
N VAL A 231 -10.88 -29.94 1.64
CA VAL A 231 -12.29 -29.74 2.02
C VAL A 231 -12.62 -30.60 3.23
N GLU A 232 -13.12 -29.99 4.29
CA GLU A 232 -13.60 -30.68 5.50
C GLU A 232 -15.01 -31.22 5.26
N ILE A 233 -15.20 -32.53 5.49
CA ILE A 233 -16.49 -33.20 5.35
C ILE A 233 -17.07 -33.45 6.75
N PRO A 234 -18.22 -32.84 7.09
CA PRO A 234 -18.92 -33.09 8.35
C PRO A 234 -19.30 -34.56 8.50
N HIS A 235 -19.23 -35.07 9.73
CA HIS A 235 -19.44 -36.48 10.04
C HIS A 235 -20.94 -36.82 10.19
N ASP A 236 -21.35 -38.03 9.80
CA ASP A 236 -22.61 -38.66 10.24
C ASP A 236 -22.32 -39.49 11.50
N ASP A 237 -23.06 -39.30 12.60
CA ASP A 237 -22.85 -39.65 14.04
C ASP A 237 -22.18 -40.99 14.49
N ALA A 238 -21.49 -41.77 13.64
CA ALA A 238 -20.98 -43.11 13.95
C ALA A 238 -19.45 -43.35 13.86
N ALA A 239 -18.60 -42.35 13.56
CA ALA A 239 -17.13 -42.53 13.66
C ALA A 239 -16.37 -41.28 14.13
N SER A 240 -15.21 -41.49 14.73
CA SER A 240 -14.43 -40.49 15.49
C SER A 240 -13.34 -39.78 14.69
N THR A 241 -13.32 -39.92 13.35
CA THR A 241 -12.22 -39.41 12.52
C THR A 241 -12.76 -38.44 11.47
N LYS A 242 -12.28 -37.18 11.47
CA LYS A 242 -12.63 -36.17 10.45
C LYS A 242 -12.28 -36.69 9.05
N SER A 243 -13.23 -36.64 8.12
CA SER A 243 -13.00 -37.01 6.71
C SER A 243 -12.59 -35.77 5.91
N LEU A 244 -11.57 -35.91 5.07
CA LEU A 244 -11.00 -34.82 4.26
C LEU A 244 -10.93 -35.23 2.79
N SER A 245 -11.17 -34.27 1.90
CA SER A 245 -10.94 -34.42 0.45
C SER A 245 -9.89 -33.43 -0.02
N GLN A 246 -8.91 -33.88 -0.82
CA GLN A 246 -7.82 -33.03 -1.32
C GLN A 246 -7.80 -32.96 -2.85
N PHE A 247 -7.63 -31.76 -3.39
CA PHE A 247 -7.57 -31.47 -4.83
C PHE A 247 -6.29 -30.70 -5.13
N GLY A 248 -5.53 -31.14 -6.13
CA GLY A 248 -4.25 -30.52 -6.53
C GLY A 248 -4.28 -30.00 -7.97
N VAL A 249 -3.70 -28.82 -8.19
CA VAL A 249 -3.46 -28.23 -9.52
C VAL A 249 -2.02 -27.75 -9.59
N CYS A 250 -1.35 -27.97 -10.73
CA CYS A 250 -0.04 -27.42 -11.05
C CYS A 250 -0.05 -26.93 -12.49
N VAL A 251 0.37 -25.69 -12.72
CA VAL A 251 0.45 -25.07 -14.05
C VAL A 251 1.80 -24.38 -14.21
N ASN A 252 2.42 -24.59 -15.37
CA ASN A 252 3.71 -24.01 -15.73
C ASN A 252 3.55 -23.20 -17.02
N SER A 253 4.11 -22.00 -17.02
CA SER A 253 4.06 -21.07 -18.16
C SER A 253 5.40 -20.34 -18.30
N GLY A 254 5.69 -19.80 -19.49
CA GLY A 254 6.87 -18.97 -19.70
C GLY A 254 6.80 -18.25 -21.03
N GLY A 255 7.57 -17.17 -21.12
CA GLY A 255 7.58 -16.30 -22.28
C GLY A 255 8.92 -15.61 -22.47
N THR A 256 9.17 -15.21 -23.71
CA THR A 256 10.30 -14.38 -24.10
C THR A 256 9.78 -13.25 -24.97
N GLY A 257 10.39 -12.08 -24.87
CA GLY A 257 9.98 -10.88 -25.58
C GLY A 257 10.30 -10.89 -27.06
N VAL A 258 10.22 -12.04 -27.73
CA VAL A 258 10.39 -12.16 -29.16
C VAL A 258 9.05 -11.94 -29.84
N LEU A 259 9.03 -11.04 -30.82
CA LEU A 259 7.82 -10.77 -31.57
C LEU A 259 7.47 -11.96 -32.48
N GLN A 260 6.30 -12.54 -32.25
CA GLN A 260 5.71 -13.50 -33.19
C GLN A 260 4.89 -12.72 -34.23
N SER A 261 5.24 -12.88 -35.51
CA SER A 261 4.37 -12.49 -36.63
C SER A 261 3.61 -13.72 -37.10
N SER A 262 2.40 -13.54 -37.65
CA SER A 262 1.70 -14.61 -38.35
C SER A 262 1.77 -14.35 -39.84
N VAL A 263 2.50 -15.20 -40.58
CA VAL A 263 2.50 -15.21 -42.06
C VAL A 263 1.88 -16.53 -42.49
N ASN A 264 0.73 -16.47 -43.17
CA ASN A 264 -0.02 -17.65 -43.63
C ASN A 264 -0.38 -18.64 -42.49
N GLY A 265 -0.71 -18.13 -41.30
CA GLY A 265 -1.07 -18.95 -40.15
C GLY A 265 0.11 -19.66 -39.48
N ARG A 266 1.35 -19.38 -39.89
CA ARG A 266 2.56 -19.88 -39.23
C ARG A 266 3.24 -18.76 -38.44
N PRO A 267 3.68 -19.04 -37.20
CA PRO A 267 4.48 -18.08 -36.45
C PRO A 267 5.82 -17.89 -37.17
N VAL A 268 6.09 -16.65 -37.57
CA VAL A 268 7.37 -16.20 -38.11
C VAL A 268 7.99 -15.26 -37.08
N MET A 269 9.18 -15.60 -36.63
CA MET A 269 9.94 -14.78 -35.68
C MET A 269 10.38 -13.47 -36.36
N ASP A 270 10.65 -12.44 -35.55
CA ASP A 270 11.33 -11.24 -36.04
C ASP A 270 12.60 -11.65 -36.83
N ARG A 271 12.85 -11.00 -37.99
CA ARG A 271 13.91 -11.43 -38.93
C ARG A 271 15.29 -11.47 -38.28
N ASP A 272 15.47 -10.67 -37.24
CA ASP A 272 16.73 -10.44 -36.55
C ASP A 272 16.82 -11.17 -35.19
N GLY A 273 15.78 -11.92 -34.77
CA GLY A 273 15.79 -12.65 -33.48
C GLY A 273 15.89 -11.76 -32.24
N VAL A 274 15.52 -10.48 -32.35
CA VAL A 274 15.64 -9.49 -31.27
C VAL A 274 14.70 -9.83 -30.12
N VAL A 275 15.25 -9.83 -28.90
CA VAL A 275 14.48 -9.98 -27.65
C VAL A 275 14.20 -8.59 -27.09
N TYR A 276 12.93 -8.22 -27.02
CA TYR A 276 12.47 -6.94 -26.49
C TYR A 276 12.15 -7.04 -24.99
N GLN A 277 12.25 -5.91 -24.28
CA GLN A 277 11.75 -5.80 -22.89
C GLN A 277 10.26 -5.40 -22.88
N ASN A 278 9.44 -6.23 -23.51
CA ASN A 278 8.01 -5.97 -23.73
C ASN A 278 7.08 -6.85 -22.89
N GLN A 279 7.64 -7.74 -22.06
CA GLN A 279 6.90 -8.64 -21.19
C GLN A 279 6.59 -7.92 -19.89
N SER A 280 5.31 -7.73 -19.54
CA SER A 280 4.92 -7.10 -18.28
C SER A 280 4.53 -8.16 -17.26
N VAL A 281 5.15 -8.22 -16.09
CA VAL A 281 4.82 -9.26 -15.09
C VAL A 281 3.91 -8.75 -13.97
N PHE A 282 4.00 -7.46 -13.67
CA PHE A 282 3.10 -6.76 -12.75
C PHE A 282 2.65 -5.43 -13.35
N LEU A 283 1.41 -5.05 -13.07
CA LEU A 283 0.86 -3.73 -13.38
C LEU A 283 0.41 -3.04 -12.09
N ARG A 284 0.64 -1.74 -12.00
CA ARG A 284 0.08 -0.83 -11.01
C ARG A 284 -0.91 0.06 -11.69
N THR A 285 -2.11 0.13 -11.13
CA THR A 285 -3.24 0.77 -11.78
C THR A 285 -3.95 1.77 -10.88
N LEU A 286 -4.59 2.75 -11.51
CA LEU A 286 -5.73 3.45 -10.96
C LEU A 286 -6.98 2.63 -11.27
N ASN A 287 -7.71 2.33 -10.22
CA ASN A 287 -8.84 1.43 -10.15
C ASN A 287 -10.12 2.25 -10.19
N ILE A 288 -10.89 2.13 -11.28
CA ILE A 288 -11.98 3.06 -11.57
C ILE A 288 -13.31 2.35 -11.30
N SER A 289 -14.11 2.92 -10.41
CA SER A 289 -15.49 2.51 -10.17
C SER A 289 -16.42 3.71 -10.24
N VAL A 290 -17.65 3.49 -10.68
CA VAL A 290 -18.73 4.49 -10.70
C VAL A 290 -19.78 4.16 -9.64
N CYS A 291 -20.53 5.16 -9.16
CA CYS A 291 -21.63 4.92 -8.23
C CYS A 291 -22.75 4.08 -8.87
N ASP A 292 -23.58 3.45 -8.03
CA ASP A 292 -24.64 2.54 -8.48
C ASP A 292 -25.62 3.20 -9.45
N GLU A 293 -25.99 4.46 -9.22
CA GLU A 293 -26.90 5.20 -10.12
C GLU A 293 -26.35 5.35 -11.54
N ILE A 294 -25.05 5.62 -11.67
CA ILE A 294 -24.38 5.70 -12.96
C ILE A 294 -24.29 4.29 -13.55
N TRP A 295 -23.81 3.32 -12.76
CA TRP A 295 -23.65 1.95 -13.22
C TRP A 295 -24.95 1.36 -13.76
N THR A 296 -26.06 1.52 -13.07
CA THR A 296 -27.38 1.06 -13.51
C THR A 296 -27.76 1.65 -14.86
N LYS A 297 -27.54 2.96 -15.08
CA LYS A 297 -27.83 3.59 -16.37
C LYS A 297 -26.99 3.00 -17.49
N ILE A 298 -25.69 2.83 -17.26
CA ILE A 298 -24.83 2.21 -18.28
C ILE A 298 -25.34 0.76 -18.51
N ALA A 299 -25.57 -0.03 -17.45
CA ALA A 299 -26.02 -1.44 -17.54
C ALA A 299 -27.46 -1.65 -18.07
N GLU A 300 -28.31 -0.62 -18.07
CA GLU A 300 -29.60 -0.65 -18.78
C GLU A 300 -29.41 -0.47 -20.29
N GLU A 301 -28.44 0.36 -20.69
CA GLU A 301 -28.10 0.58 -22.10
C GLU A 301 -27.39 -0.65 -22.72
N PHE A 302 -26.59 -1.40 -21.93
CA PHE A 302 -25.94 -2.64 -22.37
C PHE A 302 -26.37 -3.80 -21.47
N ARG A 303 -26.92 -4.92 -21.99
CA ARG A 303 -27.22 -6.10 -21.16
C ARG A 303 -25.91 -6.79 -20.74
N PRO A 304 -25.40 -6.62 -19.50
CA PRO A 304 -24.16 -7.26 -19.11
C PRO A 304 -24.41 -8.77 -19.06
N HIS A 305 -23.45 -9.59 -19.48
CA HIS A 305 -23.45 -10.98 -19.07
C HIS A 305 -23.14 -10.98 -17.56
N VAL A 306 -24.16 -11.14 -16.73
CA VAL A 306 -23.98 -11.35 -15.29
C VAL A 306 -23.50 -12.77 -15.12
N GLU A 307 -22.19 -13.00 -15.16
CA GLU A 307 -21.67 -14.23 -14.56
C GLU A 307 -22.07 -14.21 -13.08
N THR A 308 -22.78 -15.24 -12.63
CA THR A 308 -23.31 -15.37 -11.27
C THR A 308 -22.22 -15.52 -10.20
N TYR A 309 -20.95 -15.47 -10.59
CA TYR A 309 -19.81 -15.37 -9.69
C TYR A 309 -19.64 -13.90 -9.31
N ARG A 310 -20.02 -13.53 -8.08
CA ARG A 310 -19.66 -12.22 -7.51
C ARG A 310 -18.12 -12.10 -7.53
N ASN A 311 -17.63 -11.28 -8.46
CA ASN A 311 -16.21 -10.99 -8.70
C ASN A 311 -15.58 -10.16 -7.56
N GLU A 312 -15.43 -10.74 -6.38
CA GLU A 312 -14.49 -10.22 -5.37
C GLU A 312 -13.07 -10.71 -5.70
N MET A 313 -12.52 -10.27 -6.84
CA MET A 313 -11.22 -10.78 -7.30
C MET A 313 -10.06 -9.80 -7.09
N HIS A 314 -10.32 -8.50 -7.22
CA HIS A 314 -9.31 -7.47 -6.98
C HIS A 314 -9.68 -6.67 -5.73
N PRO A 315 -8.77 -6.46 -4.74
CA PRO A 315 -9.05 -5.73 -3.50
C PRO A 315 -9.67 -4.36 -3.75
N ALA A 316 -9.19 -3.65 -4.77
CA ALA A 316 -9.68 -2.33 -5.14
C ALA A 316 -11.19 -2.28 -5.47
N ASN A 317 -11.80 -3.36 -5.97
CA ASN A 317 -13.23 -3.36 -6.30
C ASN A 317 -14.09 -3.21 -5.04
N GLY A 318 -13.83 -4.06 -4.04
CA GLY A 318 -14.55 -3.98 -2.76
C GLY A 318 -14.22 -2.71 -1.98
N ILE A 319 -12.97 -2.23 -2.04
CA ILE A 319 -12.58 -0.96 -1.41
C ILE A 319 -13.36 0.20 -2.05
N ASN A 320 -13.37 0.29 -3.37
CA ASN A 320 -14.10 1.34 -4.09
C ASN A 320 -15.60 1.32 -3.79
N GLU A 321 -16.20 0.13 -3.74
CA GLU A 321 -17.62 -0.03 -3.37
C GLU A 321 -17.90 0.53 -1.98
N LEU A 322 -17.06 0.21 -1.00
CA LEU A 322 -17.20 0.73 0.37
C LEU A 322 -16.97 2.24 0.45
N LEU A 323 -16.03 2.80 -0.32
CA LEU A 323 -15.78 4.24 -0.39
C LEU A 323 -16.99 5.00 -0.96
N LEU A 324 -17.61 4.48 -2.03
CA LEU A 324 -18.82 5.07 -2.62
C LEU A 324 -20.00 5.02 -1.65
N LYS A 325 -20.13 3.96 -0.85
CA LYS A 325 -21.13 3.90 0.24
C LYS A 325 -20.88 4.93 1.33
N GLN A 326 -19.62 5.19 1.67
CA GLN A 326 -19.25 6.20 2.67
C GLN A 326 -19.43 7.65 2.16
N LYS A 327 -19.30 7.86 0.84
CA LYS A 327 -19.41 9.15 0.16
C LYS A 327 -20.53 9.13 -0.89
N PRO A 328 -21.80 9.21 -0.48
CA PRO A 328 -22.93 9.02 -1.39
C PRO A 328 -23.09 10.10 -2.48
N HIS A 329 -22.40 11.24 -2.33
CA HIS A 329 -22.38 12.30 -3.34
C HIS A 329 -21.30 12.10 -4.42
N ALA A 330 -20.31 11.25 -4.16
CA ALA A 330 -19.27 10.94 -5.13
C ALA A 330 -19.84 10.07 -6.26
N LYS A 331 -19.49 10.42 -7.50
CA LYS A 331 -19.84 9.68 -8.71
C LYS A 331 -18.82 8.62 -9.06
N PHE A 332 -17.57 8.82 -8.64
CA PHE A 332 -16.44 7.95 -8.96
C PHE A 332 -15.65 7.60 -7.71
N ALA A 333 -15.18 6.37 -7.61
CA ALA A 333 -14.10 6.00 -6.72
C ALA A 333 -12.86 5.67 -7.55
N ILE A 334 -11.74 6.33 -7.21
CA ILE A 334 -10.45 6.10 -7.87
C ILE A 334 -9.42 5.81 -6.79
N THR A 335 -9.05 4.54 -6.66
CA THR A 335 -7.97 4.07 -5.76
C THR A 335 -6.78 3.61 -6.57
N GLN A 336 -5.59 3.61 -5.97
CA GLN A 336 -4.37 3.06 -6.55
C GLN A 336 -4.06 1.70 -5.92
N ASP A 337 -3.36 0.83 -6.65
CA ASP A 337 -2.92 -0.44 -6.06
C ASP A 337 -2.04 -0.28 -4.82
N ASN A 338 -1.28 0.82 -4.74
CA ASN A 338 -0.47 1.13 -3.58
C ASN A 338 -1.30 1.36 -2.30
N ASP A 339 -2.57 1.76 -2.43
CA ASP A 339 -3.44 2.01 -1.28
C ASP A 339 -3.62 0.74 -0.44
N TRP A 340 -3.94 -0.38 -1.09
CA TRP A 340 -4.11 -1.66 -0.41
C TRP A 340 -2.79 -2.39 -0.17
N ILE A 341 -1.79 -2.23 -1.05
CA ILE A 341 -0.45 -2.83 -0.87
C ILE A 341 0.22 -2.30 0.40
N SER A 342 0.12 -0.99 0.64
CA SER A 342 0.80 -0.32 1.76
C SER A 342 0.33 -0.76 3.15
N VAL A 343 -0.79 -1.48 3.24
CA VAL A 343 -1.37 -2.00 4.49
C VAL A 343 -1.32 -3.52 4.60
N LEU A 344 -0.68 -4.19 3.64
CA LEU A 344 -0.33 -5.60 3.76
C LEU A 344 0.71 -5.78 4.86
N LYS A 345 0.55 -6.84 5.64
CA LYS A 345 1.47 -7.23 6.70
C LYS A 345 2.30 -8.44 6.25
N PRO A 346 3.58 -8.55 6.66
CA PRO A 346 4.43 -9.68 6.26
C PRO A 346 3.89 -11.06 6.69
N ASP A 347 3.05 -11.09 7.73
CA ASP A 347 2.44 -12.29 8.29
C ASP A 347 1.01 -12.56 7.79
N ASP A 348 0.48 -11.75 6.86
CA ASP A 348 -0.82 -12.00 6.26
C ASP A 348 -0.80 -13.35 5.50
N PRO A 349 -1.67 -14.31 5.87
CA PRO A 349 -1.68 -15.63 5.22
C PRO A 349 -2.27 -15.57 3.81
N CYS A 350 -3.11 -14.57 3.53
CA CYS A 350 -3.74 -14.31 2.24
C CYS A 350 -4.15 -12.84 2.16
N LEU A 351 -4.62 -12.39 1.00
CA LEU A 351 -5.19 -11.05 0.86
C LEU A 351 -6.42 -10.89 1.78
N PRO A 352 -6.46 -9.85 2.64
CA PRO A 352 -7.62 -9.54 3.47
C PRO A 352 -8.93 -9.32 2.69
N ALA A 353 -10.05 -9.42 3.39
CA ALA A 353 -11.34 -9.00 2.84
C ALA A 353 -11.39 -7.47 2.66
N ALA A 354 -12.25 -6.96 1.76
CA ALA A 354 -12.34 -5.54 1.46
C ALA A 354 -12.64 -4.65 2.70
N SER A 355 -13.48 -5.13 3.63
CA SER A 355 -13.78 -4.42 4.88
C SER A 355 -12.57 -4.33 5.81
N GLU A 356 -11.75 -5.38 5.86
CA GLU A 356 -10.51 -5.40 6.63
C GLU A 356 -9.45 -4.50 5.97
N PHE A 357 -9.30 -4.58 4.64
CA PHE A 357 -8.46 -3.66 3.90
C PHE A 357 -8.83 -2.21 4.18
N LEU A 358 -10.11 -1.85 4.05
CA LEU A 358 -10.56 -0.48 4.31
C LEU A 358 -10.26 -0.07 5.76
N SER A 359 -10.51 -0.94 6.74
CA SER A 359 -10.17 -0.67 8.14
C SER A 359 -8.68 -0.33 8.32
N ARG A 360 -7.78 -1.14 7.74
CA ARG A 360 -6.32 -0.91 7.79
C ARG A 360 -5.91 0.35 7.02
N ILE A 361 -6.51 0.60 5.85
CA ILE A 361 -6.29 1.80 5.02
C ILE A 361 -6.64 3.06 5.81
N LEU A 362 -7.77 3.08 6.50
CA LEU A 362 -8.21 4.25 7.27
C LEU A 362 -7.29 4.59 8.45
N GLU A 363 -6.39 3.69 8.87
CA GLU A 363 -5.35 3.99 9.85
C GLU A 363 -4.20 4.83 9.26
N VAL A 364 -3.99 4.77 7.94
CA VAL A 364 -2.84 5.38 7.24
C VAL A 364 -3.27 6.49 6.28
N TYR A 365 -4.50 6.43 5.77
CA TYR A 365 -5.04 7.35 4.77
C TYR A 365 -6.26 8.10 5.28
N ASN A 366 -6.48 9.27 4.68
CA ASN A 366 -7.71 10.04 4.73
C ASN A 366 -8.55 9.72 3.48
N VAL A 367 -9.87 9.70 3.66
CA VAL A 367 -10.82 9.66 2.55
C VAL A 367 -11.08 11.09 2.09
N CYS A 368 -10.59 11.42 0.90
CA CYS A 368 -10.75 12.72 0.26
C CYS A 368 -11.85 12.68 -0.80
N GLU A 369 -12.45 13.83 -1.07
CA GLU A 369 -13.49 14.00 -2.09
C GLU A 369 -13.23 15.31 -2.85
N GLU A 370 -13.07 15.23 -4.17
CA GLU A 370 -12.82 16.37 -5.06
C GLU A 370 -13.46 16.09 -6.43
N ASP A 371 -14.13 17.09 -7.03
CA ASP A 371 -14.74 16.99 -8.37
C ASP A 371 -15.59 15.71 -8.57
N ASP A 372 -16.46 15.37 -7.61
CA ASP A 372 -17.28 14.14 -7.56
C ASP A 372 -16.48 12.82 -7.49
N VAL A 373 -15.19 12.86 -7.18
CA VAL A 373 -14.31 11.69 -7.03
C VAL A 373 -13.98 11.47 -5.56
N VAL A 374 -14.24 10.27 -5.04
CA VAL A 374 -13.69 9.80 -3.77
C VAL A 374 -12.36 9.06 -4.01
N PHE A 375 -11.34 9.40 -3.22
CA PHE A 375 -10.00 8.81 -3.32
C PHE A 375 -9.29 8.83 -1.96
N LEU A 376 -8.09 8.25 -1.90
CA LEU A 376 -7.29 8.12 -0.69
C LEU A 376 -6.04 9.01 -0.76
N GLU A 377 -5.72 9.68 0.34
CA GLU A 377 -4.46 10.40 0.53
C GLU A 377 -3.83 10.06 1.87
N TYR A 378 -2.50 9.99 1.92
CA TYR A 378 -1.80 9.68 3.16
C TYR A 378 -2.12 10.69 4.27
N ARG A 379 -2.28 10.19 5.50
CA ARG A 379 -2.34 10.99 6.71
C ARG A 379 -0.98 11.62 7.00
N PRO A 380 -0.83 12.95 6.94
CA PRO A 380 0.44 13.60 7.17
C PRO A 380 1.03 13.29 8.56
N GLU A 381 0.17 13.17 9.57
CA GLU A 381 0.56 12.84 10.93
C GLU A 381 1.09 11.40 11.09
N VAL A 382 0.58 10.46 10.29
CA VAL A 382 1.05 9.07 10.28
C VAL A 382 2.40 9.01 9.58
N LEU A 383 2.53 9.63 8.40
CA LEU A 383 3.81 9.74 7.69
C LEU A 383 4.88 10.38 8.57
N TYR A 384 4.55 11.50 9.22
CA TYR A 384 5.49 12.22 10.08
C TYR A 384 5.97 11.34 11.23
N ARG A 385 5.05 10.67 11.92
CA ARG A 385 5.39 9.82 13.06
C ARG A 385 6.20 8.57 12.67
N THR A 386 5.91 8.01 11.50
CA THR A 386 6.56 6.77 11.04
C THR A 386 7.95 7.01 10.47
N TYR A 387 8.14 8.11 9.72
CA TYR A 387 9.36 8.33 8.93
C TYR A 387 10.29 9.43 9.46
N LEU A 388 9.87 10.24 10.44
CA LEU A 388 10.73 11.30 10.95
C LEU A 388 11.98 10.71 11.61
N LYS A 389 13.14 11.08 11.07
CA LYS A 389 14.45 10.89 11.69
C LYS A 389 14.95 12.23 12.21
N HIS A 390 15.41 12.27 13.46
CA HIS A 390 15.92 13.49 14.07
C HIS A 390 17.23 13.28 14.83
N ASN A 391 18.00 14.36 14.98
CA ASN A 391 19.29 14.36 15.67
C ASN A 391 19.21 14.75 17.16
N HIS A 392 17.99 14.84 17.71
CA HIS A 392 17.77 15.04 19.14
C HIS A 392 17.97 13.75 19.93
N ASP A 393 17.83 13.85 21.26
CA ASP A 393 17.97 12.72 22.18
C ASP A 393 17.14 11.50 21.74
N THR A 394 17.73 10.31 21.74
CA THR A 394 17.12 9.07 21.23
C THR A 394 15.92 8.61 22.05
N SER A 395 15.72 9.15 23.26
CA SER A 395 14.52 8.87 24.08
C SER A 395 13.25 9.55 23.54
N LEU A 396 13.38 10.55 22.67
CA LEU A 396 12.27 11.29 22.07
C LEU A 396 11.62 10.46 20.96
N THR A 397 10.76 9.52 21.31
CA THR A 397 10.23 8.53 20.36
C THR A 397 8.90 8.92 19.72
N LEU A 398 8.20 9.91 20.26
CA LEU A 398 6.88 10.33 19.77
C LEU A 398 6.95 11.73 19.14
N ALA A 399 6.81 11.78 17.82
CA ALA A 399 6.77 13.02 17.06
C ALA A 399 5.36 13.60 16.96
N LEU A 400 5.21 14.90 17.19
CA LEU A 400 3.91 15.60 17.13
C LEU A 400 3.78 16.38 15.82
N TRP A 401 2.90 15.91 14.93
CA TRP A 401 2.57 16.63 13.69
C TRP A 401 1.76 17.91 13.95
N SER A 402 0.99 17.94 15.04
CA SER A 402 0.36 19.15 15.54
C SER A 402 1.03 19.53 16.86
N PRO A 403 2.18 20.25 16.84
CA PRO A 403 2.85 20.69 18.05
C PRO A 403 1.87 21.34 19.02
N THR A 404 1.97 20.97 20.29
CA THR A 404 1.06 21.40 21.35
C THR A 404 1.87 21.49 22.63
N ILE A 405 1.47 22.34 23.57
CA ILE A 405 2.14 22.43 24.87
C ILE A 405 1.87 21.14 25.66
N VAL A 406 2.92 20.38 25.96
CA VAL A 406 2.85 19.17 26.79
C VAL A 406 3.78 19.34 27.99
N ALA A 407 3.32 18.91 29.16
CA ALA A 407 4.12 18.93 30.38
C ALA A 407 4.80 17.57 30.61
N VAL A 408 6.03 17.58 31.14
CA VAL A 408 6.65 16.36 31.68
C VAL A 408 5.80 15.84 32.84
N GLY A 409 5.45 14.56 32.80
CA GLY A 409 4.49 13.91 33.69
C GLY A 409 3.05 13.95 33.20
N ALA A 410 2.75 14.53 32.04
CA ALA A 410 1.42 14.45 31.44
C ALA A 410 1.06 12.99 31.14
N VAL A 411 -0.17 12.61 31.51
CA VAL A 411 -0.80 11.34 31.15
C VAL A 411 -1.86 11.64 30.12
N GLY A 412 -1.81 10.97 28.98
CA GLY A 412 -2.67 11.30 27.86
C GLY A 412 -2.53 10.32 26.71
N TYR A 413 -3.03 10.73 25.54
CA TYR A 413 -2.96 9.95 24.32
C TYR A 413 -2.79 10.87 23.11
N LEU A 414 -2.34 10.32 21.99
CA LEU A 414 -2.29 11.06 20.72
C LEU A 414 -3.64 10.90 20.02
N SER A 415 -4.38 11.99 19.84
CA SER A 415 -5.67 11.95 19.14
C SER A 415 -5.49 11.57 17.68
N ARG A 416 -6.33 10.65 17.20
CA ARG A 416 -6.39 10.24 15.78
C ARG A 416 -7.12 11.26 14.91
N ASP A 417 -7.86 12.19 15.51
CA ASP A 417 -8.74 13.12 14.79
C ASP A 417 -8.01 14.43 14.43
N ASP A 418 -7.25 14.99 15.37
CA ASP A 418 -6.55 16.28 15.18
C ASP A 418 -5.00 16.18 15.25
N GLY A 419 -4.48 14.98 15.51
CA GLY A 419 -3.05 14.71 15.61
C GLY A 419 -2.37 15.39 16.80
N LYS A 420 -3.13 15.93 17.75
CA LYS A 420 -2.60 16.58 18.97
C LYS A 420 -2.48 15.59 20.11
N PHE A 421 -1.52 15.86 21.01
CA PHE A 421 -1.48 15.17 22.29
C PHE A 421 -2.58 15.70 23.21
N LYS A 422 -3.52 14.83 23.60
CA LYS A 422 -4.60 15.14 24.55
C LYS A 422 -4.15 14.75 25.94
N THR A 423 -3.93 15.75 26.79
CA THR A 423 -3.60 15.52 28.21
C THR A 423 -4.89 15.26 28.99
N LEU A 424 -4.96 14.12 29.67
CA LEU A 424 -6.04 13.78 30.59
C LEU A 424 -5.79 14.45 31.95
N PHE A 425 -4.58 14.30 32.48
CA PHE A 425 -4.12 14.94 33.72
C PHE A 425 -2.59 14.92 33.80
N ASN A 426 -2.02 15.53 34.84
CA ASN A 426 -0.58 15.44 35.11
C ASN A 426 -0.31 14.52 36.32
N ALA A 427 0.49 13.47 36.13
CA ALA A 427 0.85 12.51 37.17
C ALA A 427 1.58 13.15 38.36
N ARG A 428 2.20 14.32 38.17
CA ARG A 428 2.88 15.06 39.25
C ARG A 428 1.91 15.81 40.16
N ALA A 429 0.71 16.11 39.66
CA ALA A 429 -0.35 16.78 40.41
C ALA A 429 -1.73 16.16 40.11
N PRO A 430 -1.98 14.88 40.49
CA PRO A 430 -3.26 14.23 40.21
C PRO A 430 -4.47 14.95 40.84
N ARG A 431 -4.24 15.73 41.91
CA ARG A 431 -5.28 16.52 42.60
C ARG A 431 -5.79 17.71 41.80
N ASP A 432 -5.05 18.17 40.81
CA ASP A 432 -5.45 19.28 39.93
C ASP A 432 -6.38 18.80 38.81
N SER A 433 -6.56 17.48 38.68
CA SER A 433 -7.48 16.87 37.72
C SER A 433 -8.93 17.24 38.01
N THR A 434 -9.72 17.45 36.96
CA THR A 434 -11.17 17.65 37.08
C THR A 434 -11.91 16.36 37.47
N ALA A 435 -11.38 15.20 37.08
CA ALA A 435 -11.95 13.90 37.44
C ALA A 435 -11.58 13.49 38.87
N ARG A 436 -12.57 13.42 39.76
CA ARG A 436 -12.39 13.06 41.18
C ARG A 436 -11.74 11.69 41.39
N GLY A 437 -11.96 10.73 40.49
CA GLY A 437 -11.32 9.41 40.55
C GLY A 437 -9.79 9.46 40.51
N VAL A 438 -9.23 10.49 39.84
CA VAL A 438 -7.79 10.70 39.68
C VAL A 438 -7.13 11.23 40.97
N HIS A 439 -7.89 11.90 41.85
CA HIS A 439 -7.34 12.50 43.08
C HIS A 439 -6.73 11.47 44.03
N SER A 440 -7.18 10.21 43.91
CA SER A 440 -6.71 9.08 44.70
C SER A 440 -5.41 8.44 44.19
N LEU A 441 -4.93 8.83 43.00
CA LEU A 441 -3.67 8.33 42.45
C LEU A 441 -2.47 8.96 43.18
N PRO A 442 -1.39 8.19 43.43
CA PRO A 442 -0.18 8.73 44.03
C PRO A 442 0.47 9.76 43.10
N ALA A 443 0.99 10.86 43.65
CA ALA A 443 1.71 11.85 42.85
C ALA A 443 3.12 11.36 42.49
N LEU A 444 3.49 11.49 41.21
CA LEU A 444 4.82 11.13 40.71
C LEU A 444 5.85 12.20 41.10
N ARG A 445 6.66 11.90 42.12
CA ARG A 445 7.67 12.81 42.68
C ARG A 445 9.07 12.47 42.17
N THR A 446 9.36 12.85 40.94
CA THR A 446 10.71 12.81 40.37
C THR A 446 11.12 14.19 39.87
N LYS A 447 12.43 14.48 39.89
CA LYS A 447 13.00 15.76 39.51
C LYS A 447 13.02 15.87 37.99
N ILE A 448 12.78 17.07 37.47
CA ILE A 448 12.93 17.39 36.05
C ILE A 448 14.26 18.10 35.85
N VAL A 449 15.04 17.64 34.89
CA VAL A 449 16.28 18.28 34.47
C VAL A 449 16.04 18.99 33.14
N PRO A 450 16.20 20.32 33.07
CA PRO A 450 16.16 21.05 31.83
C PRO A 450 17.55 21.08 31.18
N LYS A 451 17.60 20.87 29.86
CA LYS A 451 18.79 21.05 29.03
C LYS A 451 18.41 21.95 27.86
N MET A 452 18.93 23.17 27.86
CA MET A 452 18.78 24.07 26.71
C MET A 452 19.85 23.76 25.66
N HIS A 453 19.42 23.55 24.43
CA HIS A 453 20.30 23.44 23.27
C HIS A 453 20.07 24.68 22.40
N ARG A 454 21.08 25.56 22.38
CA ARG A 454 21.18 26.59 21.34
C ARG A 454 21.62 25.91 20.05
N GLU A 455 21.03 26.33 18.94
CA GLU A 455 21.41 25.87 17.61
C GLU A 455 22.95 25.99 17.47
N LYS A 456 23.64 24.85 17.39
CA LYS A 456 25.01 24.85 16.87
C LYS A 456 24.82 25.06 15.38
N GLY A 457 25.17 26.26 14.89
CA GLY A 457 25.07 26.56 13.46
C GLY A 457 25.62 25.39 12.64
N LEU A 458 24.93 25.07 11.54
CA LEU A 458 25.18 23.93 10.65
C LEU A 458 26.58 23.86 10.01
N LYS A 459 27.56 24.63 10.50
CA LYS A 459 28.95 24.58 10.04
C LYS A 459 29.70 23.30 10.46
N ASP A 460 29.23 22.57 11.49
CA ASP A 460 30.04 21.50 12.09
C ASP A 460 29.54 20.06 11.90
N ARG A 461 28.40 19.81 11.25
CA ARG A 461 27.96 18.44 10.92
C ARG A 461 27.15 18.37 9.63
N ALA A 462 27.81 18.63 8.50
CA ALA A 462 27.44 18.00 7.25
C ALA A 462 27.78 16.51 7.39
N PHE A 463 26.81 15.63 7.19
CA PHE A 463 27.13 14.23 6.91
C PHE A 463 27.92 14.19 5.60
N ASP A 464 29.10 13.59 5.66
CA ASP A 464 29.83 13.07 4.51
C ASP A 464 28.91 12.19 3.67
N LEU A 465 28.57 12.65 2.46
CA LEU A 465 28.73 11.88 1.22
C LEU A 465 28.69 12.84 0.01
N PHE A 466 29.89 13.19 -0.48
CA PHE A 466 30.26 13.84 -1.76
C PHE A 466 29.70 15.23 -2.13
N GLY A 467 30.63 16.19 -2.37
CA GLY A 467 30.45 17.27 -3.35
C GLY A 467 30.96 18.66 -2.96
N LEU A 468 32.20 18.98 -3.31
CA LEU A 468 32.97 20.20 -2.99
C LEU A 468 32.54 21.51 -3.69
N LEU A 469 32.95 22.63 -3.05
CA LEU A 469 33.25 24.01 -3.52
C LEU A 469 32.11 25.05 -3.58
N ASN A 470 32.16 26.04 -2.67
CA ASN A 470 32.43 27.44 -3.07
C ASN A 470 32.79 28.36 -1.87
N LEU A 471 33.90 29.08 -2.04
CA LEU A 471 34.40 30.18 -1.19
C LEU A 471 33.81 31.51 -1.70
N GLY A 472 33.31 32.39 -0.82
CA GLY A 472 33.19 33.83 -1.18
C GLY A 472 32.11 34.67 -0.46
N ARG A 473 32.58 35.49 0.51
CA ARG A 473 32.07 36.80 1.02
C ARG A 473 30.56 37.14 1.14
N LYS A 474 30.16 37.33 2.41
CA LYS A 474 29.45 38.48 3.04
C LYS A 474 28.39 39.24 2.22
N SER A 475 27.20 38.66 2.19
CA SER A 475 25.98 39.18 2.81
C SER A 475 25.23 37.93 3.25
N ASP A 476 25.04 37.66 4.54
CA ASP A 476 24.43 36.38 4.93
C ASP A 476 23.03 36.31 4.29
N PRO A 477 22.80 35.41 3.31
CA PRO A 477 21.48 35.23 2.74
C PRO A 477 20.53 34.74 3.84
N PRO A 478 19.21 34.87 3.68
CA PRO A 478 18.27 34.15 4.55
C PRO A 478 18.73 32.70 4.67
N GLN A 479 18.79 32.18 5.90
CA GLN A 479 19.26 30.83 6.16
C GLN A 479 18.35 29.86 5.43
N ARG A 480 18.82 29.38 4.27
CA ARG A 480 18.13 28.38 3.46
C ARG A 480 18.64 27.01 3.88
N VAL A 481 17.70 26.15 4.26
CA VAL A 481 17.99 24.77 4.66
C VAL A 481 17.35 23.84 3.63
N THR A 482 18.12 22.91 3.10
CA THR A 482 17.67 21.94 2.09
C THR A 482 17.57 20.55 2.68
N PHE A 483 16.50 19.85 2.35
CA PHE A 483 16.21 18.48 2.76
C PHE A 483 16.25 17.58 1.53
N PRO A 484 17.17 16.62 1.43
CA PRO A 484 17.25 15.74 0.28
C PRO A 484 16.00 14.86 0.19
N LEU A 485 15.51 14.69 -1.03
CA LEU A 485 14.32 13.91 -1.37
C LEU A 485 14.74 12.83 -2.36
N LYS A 486 14.41 11.58 -2.03
CA LYS A 486 14.73 10.43 -2.86
C LYS A 486 13.45 9.80 -3.37
N VAL A 487 13.28 9.75 -4.69
CA VAL A 487 12.06 9.24 -5.30
C VAL A 487 11.80 7.79 -4.87
N GLY A 488 10.53 7.48 -4.59
CA GLY A 488 10.11 6.18 -4.09
C GLY A 488 10.36 5.94 -2.59
N GLU A 489 10.96 6.89 -1.87
CA GLU A 489 11.03 6.87 -0.42
C GLU A 489 10.04 7.86 0.20
N ASN A 490 9.60 7.60 1.43
CA ASN A 490 8.79 8.56 2.19
C ASN A 490 9.71 9.54 2.92
N ALA A 491 9.37 10.83 2.88
CA ALA A 491 10.14 11.90 3.50
C ALA A 491 9.38 12.51 4.68
N ALA A 492 10.09 12.73 5.78
CA ALA A 492 9.61 13.45 6.95
C ALA A 492 10.76 14.21 7.63
N HIS A 493 10.61 15.52 7.77
CA HIS A 493 11.65 16.40 8.28
C HIS A 493 11.13 17.36 9.34
N LEU A 494 11.98 17.61 10.34
CA LEU A 494 11.78 18.57 11.41
C LEU A 494 12.96 19.55 11.41
N TYR A 495 12.67 20.83 11.23
CA TYR A 495 13.61 21.91 11.44
C TYR A 495 13.19 22.72 12.65
N THR A 496 14.13 23.01 13.55
CA THR A 496 13.88 23.74 14.79
C THR A 496 14.94 24.81 14.99
N GLY A 497 14.53 25.94 15.56
CA GLY A 497 15.43 26.94 16.10
C GLY A 497 15.96 26.52 17.48
N ASN A 498 15.89 27.43 18.46
CA ASN A 498 16.30 27.10 19.82
C ASN A 498 15.36 26.06 20.45
N THR A 499 15.95 25.07 21.12
CA THR A 499 15.18 23.98 21.75
C THR A 499 15.45 23.88 23.25
N SER A 500 14.42 23.47 23.99
CA SER A 500 14.46 23.19 25.42
C SER A 500 14.03 21.76 25.65
N HIS A 501 15.00 20.89 25.98
CA HIS A 501 14.71 19.50 26.35
C HIS A 501 14.51 19.40 27.86
N ARG A 502 13.34 18.93 28.30
CA ARG A 502 13.03 18.68 29.72
C ARG A 502 12.72 17.21 29.89
N ARG A 503 13.34 16.54 30.85
CA ARG A 503 13.06 15.11 31.13
C ARG A 503 13.13 14.81 32.62
N PHE A 504 12.55 13.68 33.02
CA PHE A 504 12.81 13.13 34.35
C PHE A 504 14.29 12.75 34.50
N GLU A 505 14.81 12.95 35.70
CA GLU A 505 16.17 12.55 36.08
C GLU A 505 16.30 11.02 36.15
N CYS A 506 15.21 10.36 36.54
CA CYS A 506 15.18 8.93 36.79
C CYS A 506 14.03 8.26 36.02
N ASP A 507 14.37 7.34 35.11
CA ASP A 507 13.41 6.78 34.15
C ASP A 507 12.59 5.61 34.73
N HIS A 508 13.06 4.91 35.78
CA HIS A 508 12.37 3.73 36.33
C HIS A 508 11.08 4.06 37.10
N LEU A 509 11.10 5.12 37.92
CA LEU A 509 9.95 5.51 38.76
C LEU A 509 8.70 5.87 37.91
N PRO A 510 8.80 6.67 36.83
CA PRO A 510 7.67 6.90 35.94
C PRO A 510 7.10 5.61 35.33
N MET A 511 7.97 4.66 34.95
CA MET A 511 7.53 3.39 34.34
C MET A 511 6.73 2.53 35.32
N GLU A 512 7.23 2.35 36.54
CA GLU A 512 6.52 1.62 37.59
C GLU A 512 5.20 2.30 37.95
N TRP A 513 5.23 3.62 38.12
CA TRP A 513 4.03 4.41 38.37
C TRP A 513 2.98 4.20 37.28
N CYS A 514 3.36 4.24 36.01
CA CYS A 514 2.41 4.06 34.91
C CYS A 514 1.80 2.66 34.94
N ARG A 515 2.62 1.62 35.15
CA ARG A 515 2.15 0.23 35.22
C ARG A 515 1.17 -0.01 36.37
N SER A 516 1.40 0.59 37.53
CA SER A 516 0.52 0.42 38.70
C SER A 516 -0.81 1.16 38.61
N ASN A 517 -0.92 2.19 37.75
CA ASN A 517 -2.09 3.06 37.70
C ASN A 517 -2.91 2.94 36.40
N ILE A 518 -2.42 2.23 35.39
CA ILE A 518 -3.02 2.20 34.06
C ILE A 518 -4.46 1.69 34.04
N GLU A 519 -4.77 0.62 34.78
CA GLU A 519 -6.13 0.05 34.80
C GLU A 519 -7.15 1.05 35.32
N LYS A 520 -6.78 1.81 36.37
CA LYS A 520 -7.62 2.85 36.93
C LYS A 520 -7.77 4.07 36.01
N ILE A 521 -6.74 4.39 35.22
CA ILE A 521 -6.83 5.45 34.21
C ILE A 521 -7.82 5.04 33.11
N ILE A 522 -7.77 3.79 32.66
CA ILE A 522 -8.72 3.25 31.68
C ILE A 522 -10.14 3.17 32.24
N GLU A 523 -10.30 2.78 33.51
CA GLU A 523 -11.60 2.80 34.20
C GLU A 523 -12.22 4.21 34.22
N ILE A 524 -11.42 5.25 34.44
CA ILE A 524 -11.90 6.63 34.55
C ILE A 524 -12.16 7.28 33.18
N TYR A 525 -11.27 7.08 32.20
CA TYR A 525 -11.27 7.84 30.94
C TYR A 525 -11.53 7.00 29.68
N GLY A 526 -11.46 5.67 29.78
CA GLY A 526 -11.46 4.77 28.61
C GLY A 526 -12.69 4.92 27.72
N ALA A 527 -13.88 4.93 28.32
CA ALA A 527 -15.14 5.07 27.58
C ALA A 527 -15.32 6.47 26.98
N ASP A 528 -15.13 7.51 27.78
CA ASP A 528 -15.36 8.91 27.37
C ASP A 528 -14.42 9.38 26.26
N HIS A 529 -13.20 8.84 26.23
CA HIS A 529 -12.18 9.18 25.24
C HIS A 529 -12.01 8.13 24.14
N ASN A 530 -12.72 7.00 24.22
CA ASN A 530 -12.55 5.84 23.34
C ASN A 530 -11.09 5.37 23.23
N ILE A 531 -10.44 5.17 24.38
CA ILE A 531 -9.03 4.77 24.48
C ILE A 531 -8.85 3.45 25.20
N THR A 532 -7.86 2.67 24.75
CA THR A 532 -7.45 1.41 25.39
C THR A 532 -6.12 1.57 26.12
N ARG A 533 -5.72 0.53 26.87
CA ARG A 533 -4.43 0.47 27.59
C ARG A 533 -3.23 0.82 26.72
N GLY A 534 -3.24 0.41 25.45
CA GLY A 534 -2.14 0.64 24.50
C GLY A 534 -2.07 2.08 23.97
N ASP A 535 -3.17 2.84 24.06
CA ASP A 535 -3.24 4.23 23.58
C ASP A 535 -2.72 5.23 24.62
N VAL A 536 -2.74 4.85 25.91
CA VAL A 536 -2.31 5.73 27.01
C VAL A 536 -0.80 5.81 27.11
N VAL A 537 -0.34 7.04 27.28
CA VAL A 537 1.05 7.43 27.29
C VAL A 537 1.36 8.26 28.53
N LEU A 538 2.42 7.92 29.25
CA LEU A 538 3.03 8.80 30.25
C LEU A 538 4.22 9.53 29.63
N VAL A 539 4.18 10.86 29.65
CA VAL A 539 5.25 11.72 29.13
C VAL A 539 6.39 11.81 30.15
N THR A 540 7.57 11.34 29.75
CA THR A 540 8.78 11.34 30.57
C THR A 540 9.78 12.43 30.17
N GLY A 541 9.64 12.97 28.96
CA GLY A 541 10.42 14.10 28.47
C GLY A 541 9.74 14.84 27.33
N THR A 542 10.11 16.11 27.13
CA THR A 542 9.58 16.99 26.08
C THR A 542 10.72 17.75 25.41
N LEU A 543 10.66 17.88 24.10
CA LEU A 543 11.46 18.84 23.35
C LEU A 543 10.56 19.97 22.89
N ASP A 544 10.79 21.15 23.45
CA ASP A 544 9.98 22.34 23.21
C ASP A 544 10.77 23.34 22.35
N THR A 545 10.07 24.05 21.47
CA THR A 545 10.65 25.12 20.64
C THR A 545 9.58 26.15 20.23
N GLN A 546 10.01 27.39 19.94
CA GLN A 546 9.12 28.43 19.38
C GLN A 546 9.10 28.40 17.86
N ASP A 547 10.24 28.11 17.26
CA ASP A 547 10.48 28.19 15.83
C ASP A 547 10.64 26.77 15.30
N TYR A 548 9.59 26.22 14.69
CA TYR A 548 9.62 24.92 14.04
C TYR A 548 9.08 24.99 12.62
N ALA A 549 9.58 24.12 11.76
CA ALA A 549 9.06 23.86 10.44
C ALA A 549 9.06 22.33 10.21
N LEU A 550 7.89 21.79 9.90
CA LEU A 550 7.64 20.37 9.68
C LEU A 550 7.31 20.14 8.22
N PHE A 551 7.77 19.03 7.66
CA PHE A 551 7.52 18.64 6.28
C PHE A 551 7.32 17.14 6.19
N VAL A 552 6.33 16.71 5.39
CA VAL A 552 6.17 15.32 4.96
C VAL A 552 5.78 15.22 3.50
N SER A 553 6.25 14.17 2.84
CA SER A 553 5.82 13.80 1.49
C SER A 553 5.94 12.29 1.30
N ALA A 554 4.91 11.67 0.73
CA ALA A 554 4.94 10.29 0.27
C ALA A 554 5.10 10.18 -1.26
N CYS A 555 4.87 11.27 -1.99
CA CYS A 555 4.92 11.31 -3.45
C CYS A 555 5.75 12.51 -3.89
N HIS A 556 7.04 12.30 -4.13
CA HIS A 556 7.95 13.35 -4.57
C HIS A 556 8.96 12.91 -5.61
N ARG A 557 9.45 13.89 -6.36
CA ARG A 557 10.54 13.74 -7.33
C ARG A 557 11.89 13.69 -6.62
N GLU A 558 12.87 13.11 -7.29
CA GLU A 558 14.27 13.17 -6.87
C GLU A 558 14.72 14.64 -6.79
N GLY A 559 15.35 15.03 -5.69
CA GLY A 559 15.80 16.42 -5.53
C GLY A 559 15.90 16.83 -4.06
N SER A 560 15.37 18.01 -3.74
CA SER A 560 15.36 18.52 -2.37
C SER A 560 14.20 19.47 -2.10
N ALA A 561 13.65 19.46 -0.88
CA ALA A 561 12.79 20.54 -0.39
C ALA A 561 13.64 21.61 0.27
N ALA A 562 13.36 22.89 0.03
CA ALA A 562 14.05 23.99 0.70
C ALA A 562 13.12 24.70 1.68
N PHE A 563 13.63 25.04 2.85
CA PHE A 563 13.00 25.96 3.79
C PHE A 563 13.79 27.27 3.84
N GLU A 564 13.11 28.38 3.65
CA GLU A 564 13.69 29.72 3.72
C GLU A 564 13.16 30.45 4.94
N VAL A 565 14.08 30.88 5.81
CA VAL A 565 13.76 31.73 6.95
C VAL A 565 13.38 33.13 6.47
N GLY A 566 12.24 33.64 6.94
CA GLY A 566 11.74 34.95 6.56
C GLY A 566 12.69 36.06 6.98
N ILE A 567 12.85 37.07 6.12
CA ILE A 567 13.59 38.29 6.46
C ILE A 567 12.65 39.19 7.29
N ASN A 568 12.91 39.31 8.60
CA ASN A 568 12.10 40.10 9.54
C ASN A 568 10.59 39.75 9.54
N PRO A 569 10.21 38.50 9.84
CA PRO A 569 8.81 38.10 9.90
C PRO A 569 8.05 38.92 10.94
N ARG A 570 6.80 39.28 10.62
CA ARG A 570 5.92 39.99 11.56
C ARG A 570 5.43 39.02 12.63
N ILE A 571 5.20 39.53 13.84
CA ILE A 571 4.64 38.74 14.95
C ILE A 571 3.33 38.08 14.49
N GLY A 572 3.21 36.77 14.72
CA GLY A 572 2.02 36.00 14.36
C GLY A 572 1.98 35.48 12.92
N GLN A 573 2.90 35.90 12.04
CA GLN A 573 3.09 35.31 10.71
C GLN A 573 4.02 34.10 10.76
N PRO A 574 4.01 33.20 9.75
CA PRO A 574 5.01 32.15 9.63
C PRO A 574 6.44 32.74 9.68
N TRP A 575 7.35 32.11 10.42
CA TRP A 575 8.74 32.58 10.53
C TRP A 575 9.61 32.23 9.31
N GLY A 576 9.08 31.42 8.39
CA GLY A 576 9.68 31.05 7.12
C GLY A 576 8.68 30.31 6.24
N ALA A 577 9.13 29.79 5.10
CA ALA A 577 8.29 29.03 4.18
C ALA A 577 9.07 27.90 3.51
N PHE A 578 8.38 26.80 3.22
CA PHE A 578 8.90 25.78 2.31
C PHE A 578 8.70 26.25 0.87
N LEU A 579 9.76 26.17 0.07
CA LEU A 579 9.69 26.41 -1.35
C LEU A 579 9.27 25.12 -2.05
N SER A 580 8.16 25.19 -2.79
CA SER A 580 7.73 24.11 -3.66
C SER A 580 8.55 24.16 -4.95
N GLU A 581 9.68 23.47 -4.98
CA GLU A 581 10.48 23.31 -6.20
C GLU A 581 9.89 22.20 -7.09
N ASN A 582 8.61 22.27 -7.51
CA ASN A 582 7.96 21.29 -8.40
C ASN A 582 8.18 19.80 -8.03
N ASN A 583 8.45 19.51 -6.76
CA ASN A 583 8.93 18.20 -6.31
C ASN A 583 7.81 17.24 -5.90
N GLY A 584 6.55 17.49 -6.26
CA GLY A 584 5.40 16.63 -5.94
C GLY A 584 4.51 17.14 -4.80
N GLN A 585 3.66 16.27 -4.27
CA GLN A 585 2.70 16.59 -3.20
C GLN A 585 3.40 16.52 -1.84
N PHE A 586 3.28 17.58 -1.04
CA PHE A 586 3.78 17.59 0.33
C PHE A 586 2.88 18.38 1.26
N HIS A 587 2.92 18.02 2.54
CA HIS A 587 2.28 18.77 3.60
C HIS A 587 3.36 19.38 4.49
N SER A 588 3.14 20.61 4.93
CA SER A 588 4.05 21.30 5.83
C SER A 588 3.32 22.12 6.88
N LYS A 589 3.99 22.37 8.00
CA LYS A 589 3.53 23.27 9.05
C LYS A 589 4.71 24.11 9.52
N VAL A 590 4.49 25.40 9.65
CA VAL A 590 5.50 26.34 10.12
C VAL A 590 4.91 27.09 11.31
N SER A 591 5.67 27.19 12.39
CA SER A 591 5.24 27.93 13.57
C SER A 591 5.11 29.42 13.27
N ARG A 592 4.47 30.15 14.18
CA ARG A 592 4.35 31.60 14.07
C ARG A 592 5.55 32.26 14.73
N TYR A 593 6.10 33.28 14.09
CA TYR A 593 7.20 34.05 14.64
C TYR A 593 6.82 34.67 16.00
N ARG A 594 7.68 34.44 17.00
CA ARG A 594 7.46 34.75 18.42
C ARG A 594 6.20 34.12 19.02
N GLY A 595 5.85 32.92 18.55
CA GLY A 595 4.80 32.10 19.12
C GLY A 595 5.15 31.51 20.50
N PRO A 596 4.21 30.77 21.10
CA PRO A 596 4.46 30.03 22.32
C PRO A 596 5.53 28.94 22.10
N TRP A 597 6.15 28.48 23.19
CA TRP A 597 6.97 27.26 23.16
C TRP A 597 6.04 26.05 23.08
N GLU A 598 6.06 25.35 21.96
CA GLU A 598 5.26 24.15 21.75
C GLU A 598 6.15 22.92 21.76
N THR A 599 5.59 21.79 22.18
CA THR A 599 6.29 20.51 22.18
C THR A 599 6.23 19.90 20.78
N VAL A 600 7.39 19.57 20.20
CA VAL A 600 7.51 18.96 18.86
C VAL A 600 7.85 17.47 18.91
N LEU A 601 8.58 17.06 19.95
CA LEU A 601 8.95 15.68 20.21
C LEU A 601 8.74 15.35 21.69
N VAL A 602 8.37 14.11 21.96
CA VAL A 602 8.03 13.63 23.31
C VAL A 602 8.78 12.32 23.58
N SER A 603 9.43 12.24 24.74
CA SER A 603 9.88 10.98 25.32
C SER A 603 8.75 10.43 26.16
N CYS A 604 8.37 9.19 25.92
CA CYS A 604 7.23 8.62 26.61
C CYS A 604 7.32 7.13 26.85
N PHE A 605 6.64 6.69 27.90
CA PHE A 605 6.43 5.29 28.21
C PHE A 605 5.03 4.85 27.77
N ARG A 606 4.98 3.73 27.05
CA ARG A 606 3.74 3.03 26.67
C ARG A 606 3.70 1.71 27.39
N VAL A 607 2.52 1.35 27.90
CA VAL A 607 2.30 0.03 28.47
C VAL A 607 2.01 -0.91 27.30
N ALA A 608 2.96 -1.76 26.93
CA ALA A 608 2.76 -2.74 25.86
C ALA A 608 1.53 -3.61 26.20
N SER A 609 0.61 -3.74 25.25
CA SER A 609 -0.36 -4.83 25.26
C SER A 609 0.43 -6.14 25.19
N ASN A 610 0.09 -7.11 26.05
CA ASN A 610 0.76 -8.42 26.07
C ASN A 610 0.54 -9.12 24.70
N ALA A 611 1.39 -8.86 23.72
CA ALA A 611 1.61 -9.76 22.62
C ALA A 611 2.44 -10.92 23.18
N ILE A 612 1.90 -12.13 23.00
CA ILE A 612 2.51 -13.40 23.40
C ILE A 612 3.96 -13.41 22.93
N VAL A 613 4.88 -13.40 23.89
CA VAL A 613 6.27 -13.77 23.64
C VAL A 613 6.23 -15.25 23.28
N LEU A 614 6.27 -15.57 21.99
CA LEU A 614 6.67 -16.90 21.54
C LEU A 614 8.15 -17.03 21.91
N SER A 615 8.38 -17.66 23.05
CA SER A 615 9.69 -18.10 23.50
C SER A 615 10.25 -19.13 22.51
N GLY A 616 11.42 -18.81 21.96
CA GLY A 616 12.57 -19.71 21.71
C GLY A 616 12.32 -21.00 20.94
#